data_AF-A0A949MPI0-F1
#
_entry.id   AF-A0A949MPI0-F1
#
_cell.length_a   1.000
_cell.length_b   1.000
_cell.length_c   1.000
_cell.angle_alpha   90.00
_cell.angle_beta   90.00
_cell.angle_gamma   90.00
#
_symmetry.space_group_name_H-M   'P 1'
#
loop_
_entity.id
_entity.type
_entity.pdbx_description
1 polymer ?
#
loop_
_entity_poly.entity_id
_entity_poly.type
_entity_poly.pdbx_seq_one_letter_code
_entity_poly.pdbx_strand_id
1 'polypeptide(L)'
;MFADLFEIERTARALELSAEETRKMREQEAVPILEKMKQWLDEQSLVALPQSSFGKAVHYNLNNWAELNNYLLDGDIRIDNNLAEQEMKRVAVGRKTGIFLVVMTLEKTTQYSFHSYQLANATA
;
A
#
# COMPACT_ATOMS: atom_id res chain seq x y z
N MET A 1 7.28 8.86 -17.85
CA MET A 1 6.37 9.57 -16.92
C MET A 1 6.60 9.11 -15.49
N PHE A 2 6.14 7.91 -15.07
CA PHE A 2 6.37 7.45 -13.69
C PHE A 2 7.85 7.22 -13.34
N ALA A 3 8.61 6.59 -14.24
CA ALA A 3 10.04 6.35 -14.03
C ALA A 3 10.79 7.66 -13.75
N ASP A 4 10.48 8.71 -14.49
CA ASP A 4 11.12 10.03 -14.37
C ASP A 4 10.91 10.63 -12.97
N LEU A 5 9.71 10.47 -12.37
CA LEU A 5 9.43 10.91 -11.00
C LEU A 5 10.28 10.14 -9.97
N PHE A 6 10.46 8.82 -10.15
CA PHE A 6 11.31 8.03 -9.25
C PHE A 6 12.80 8.37 -9.41
N GLU A 7 13.23 8.80 -10.59
CA GLU A 7 14.59 9.25 -10.84
C GLU A 7 14.90 10.57 -10.10
N ILE A 8 13.94 11.50 -10.06
CA ILE A 8 14.03 12.73 -9.26
C ILE A 8 14.20 12.37 -7.77
N GLU A 9 13.35 11.49 -7.25
CA GLU A 9 13.44 11.04 -5.84
C GLU A 9 14.76 10.32 -5.51
N ARG A 10 15.27 9.53 -6.47
CA ARG A 10 16.56 8.84 -6.34
C ARG A 10 17.70 9.86 -6.27
N THR A 11 17.63 10.91 -7.09
CA THR A 11 18.62 11.98 -7.14
C THR A 11 18.60 12.82 -5.86
N ALA A 12 17.42 13.22 -5.39
CA ALA A 12 17.25 13.95 -4.13
C ALA A 12 17.84 13.17 -2.93
N ARG A 13 17.61 11.85 -2.87
CA ARG A 13 18.22 10.99 -1.84
C ARG A 13 19.73 10.85 -1.98
N ALA A 14 20.24 10.70 -3.20
CA ALA A 14 21.67 10.55 -3.44
C ALA A 14 22.47 11.81 -3.08
N LEU A 15 21.82 12.99 -3.19
CA LEU A 15 22.38 14.28 -2.81
C LEU A 15 22.14 14.64 -1.33
N GLU A 16 21.48 13.77 -0.56
CA GLU A 16 21.10 14.00 0.85
C GLU A 16 20.41 15.36 1.07
N LEU A 17 19.55 15.75 0.12
CA LEU A 17 18.85 17.03 0.19
C LEU A 17 17.94 17.10 1.43
N SER A 18 17.84 18.28 2.01
CA SER A 18 16.82 18.57 3.02
C SER A 18 15.41 18.49 2.44
N ALA A 19 14.40 18.41 3.30
CA ALA A 19 13.00 18.38 2.89
C ALA A 19 12.62 19.60 2.02
N GLU A 20 13.13 20.78 2.38
CA GLU A 20 12.85 22.03 1.64
C GLU A 20 13.56 22.05 0.27
N GLU A 21 14.78 21.53 0.17
CA GLU A 21 15.49 21.42 -1.11
C GLU A 21 14.84 20.38 -2.04
N THR A 22 14.42 19.25 -1.48
CA THR A 22 13.67 18.22 -2.20
C THR A 22 12.36 18.78 -2.73
N ARG A 23 11.64 19.57 -1.91
CA ARG A 23 10.41 20.24 -2.34
C ARG A 23 10.65 21.18 -3.52
N LYS A 24 11.71 22.00 -3.48
CA LYS A 24 12.07 22.90 -4.59
C LYS A 24 12.43 22.14 -5.87
N MET A 25 13.17 21.03 -5.73
CA MET A 25 13.48 20.16 -6.87
C MET A 25 12.20 19.56 -7.47
N ARG A 26 11.27 19.08 -6.63
CA ARG A 26 9.96 18.60 -7.08
C ARG A 26 9.15 19.69 -7.79
N GLU A 27 9.16 20.91 -7.28
CA GLU A 27 8.46 22.04 -7.91
C GLU A 27 8.98 22.33 -9.33
N GLN A 28 10.30 22.22 -9.54
CA GLN A 28 10.92 22.48 -10.83
C GLN A 28 10.80 21.32 -11.81
N GLU A 29 10.98 20.09 -11.34
CA GLU A 29 11.14 18.92 -12.19
C GLU A 29 9.92 17.99 -12.20
N ALA A 30 9.27 17.79 -11.05
CA ALA A 30 8.17 16.83 -10.91
C ALA A 30 6.82 17.41 -11.32
N VAL A 31 6.53 18.68 -11.01
CA VAL A 31 5.29 19.38 -11.39
C VAL A 31 4.99 19.28 -12.90
N PRO A 32 5.91 19.62 -13.83
CA PRO A 32 5.60 19.54 -15.26
C PRO A 32 5.35 18.11 -15.75
N ILE A 33 5.90 17.10 -15.06
CA ILE A 33 5.65 15.69 -15.39
C ILE A 33 4.26 15.29 -14.91
N LEU A 34 3.87 15.69 -13.70
CA LEU A 34 2.54 15.44 -13.15
C LEU A 34 1.45 16.12 -13.97
N GLU A 35 1.66 17.35 -14.45
CA GLU A 35 0.71 18.03 -15.33
C GLU A 35 0.50 17.27 -16.64
N LYS A 36 1.59 16.79 -17.27
CA LYS A 36 1.50 15.94 -18.47
C LYS A 36 0.75 14.63 -18.19
N MET A 37 0.98 14.03 -17.04
CA MET A 37 0.27 12.82 -16.62
C MET A 37 -1.22 13.09 -16.40
N LYS A 38 -1.56 14.23 -15.78
CA LYS A 38 -2.95 14.64 -15.58
C LYS A 38 -3.67 14.80 -16.92
N GLN A 39 -3.05 15.55 -17.84
CA GLN A 39 -3.62 15.76 -19.16
C GLN A 39 -3.84 14.42 -19.89
N TRP A 40 -2.86 13.52 -19.81
CA TRP A 40 -3.01 12.19 -20.39
C TRP A 40 -4.16 11.41 -19.74
N LEU A 41 -4.30 11.44 -18.41
CA LEU A 41 -5.41 10.79 -17.71
C LEU A 41 -6.77 11.39 -18.08
N ASP A 42 -6.85 12.72 -18.21
CA ASP A 42 -8.06 13.43 -18.64
C ASP A 42 -8.46 13.00 -20.06
N GLU A 43 -7.49 12.92 -20.99
CA GLU A 43 -7.73 12.42 -22.35
C GLU A 43 -8.18 10.94 -22.35
N GLN A 44 -7.55 10.09 -21.54
CA GLN A 44 -7.94 8.68 -21.43
C GLN A 44 -9.32 8.52 -20.78
N SER A 45 -9.74 9.43 -19.89
CA SER A 45 -11.05 9.37 -19.24
C SER A 45 -12.21 9.48 -20.24
N LEU A 46 -12.00 10.22 -21.33
CA LEU A 46 -12.99 10.41 -22.40
C LEU A 46 -13.16 9.16 -23.27
N VAL A 47 -12.11 8.36 -23.41
CA VAL A 47 -12.08 7.18 -24.29
C VAL A 47 -12.36 5.89 -23.50
N ALA A 48 -12.06 5.88 -22.19
CA ALA A 48 -12.18 4.70 -21.36
C ALA A 48 -13.64 4.34 -21.05
N LEU A 49 -14.00 3.07 -21.27
CA LEU A 49 -15.29 2.54 -20.85
C LEU A 49 -15.38 2.53 -19.31
N PRO A 50 -16.39 3.17 -18.69
CA PRO A 50 -16.46 3.36 -17.23
C PRO A 50 -16.40 2.06 -16.42
N GLN A 51 -16.94 0.97 -16.97
CA GLN A 51 -16.99 -0.34 -16.28
C GLN A 51 -15.78 -1.23 -16.54
N SER A 52 -14.91 -0.85 -17.48
CA SER A 52 -13.66 -1.58 -17.72
C SER A 52 -12.70 -1.42 -16.54
N SER A 53 -11.82 -2.39 -16.34
CA SER A 53 -10.74 -2.30 -15.34
C SER A 53 -9.88 -1.04 -15.54
N PHE A 54 -9.61 -0.69 -16.80
CA PHE A 54 -8.88 0.51 -17.18
C PHE A 54 -9.65 1.79 -16.82
N GLY A 55 -10.93 1.91 -17.19
CA GLY A 55 -11.74 3.09 -16.88
C GLY A 55 -11.90 3.32 -15.38
N LYS A 56 -12.04 2.24 -14.59
CA LYS A 56 -12.03 2.30 -13.12
C LYS A 56 -10.69 2.82 -12.59
N ALA A 57 -9.58 2.35 -13.13
CA ALA A 57 -8.25 2.81 -12.72
C ALA A 57 -8.02 4.30 -13.06
N VAL A 58 -8.42 4.75 -14.25
CA VAL A 58 -8.33 6.16 -14.65
C VAL A 58 -9.16 7.05 -13.73
N HIS A 59 -10.43 6.70 -13.52
CA HIS A 59 -11.32 7.47 -12.62
C HIS A 59 -10.81 7.48 -11.18
N TYR A 60 -10.28 6.35 -10.68
CA TYR A 60 -9.70 6.29 -9.35
C TYR A 60 -8.51 7.25 -9.21
N ASN A 61 -7.60 7.29 -10.20
CA ASN A 61 -6.47 8.22 -10.18
C ASN A 61 -6.92 9.69 -10.24
N LEU A 62 -7.91 10.01 -11.08
CA LEU A 62 -8.43 11.38 -11.22
C LEU A 62 -9.15 11.85 -9.94
N ASN A 63 -9.95 10.99 -9.30
CA ASN A 63 -10.64 11.31 -8.05
C ASN A 63 -9.67 11.61 -6.91
N ASN A 64 -8.56 10.87 -6.85
CA ASN A 64 -7.54 11.03 -5.81
C ASN A 64 -6.41 11.99 -6.24
N TRP A 65 -6.55 12.72 -7.36
CA TRP A 65 -5.47 13.55 -7.91
C TRP A 65 -4.98 14.62 -6.94
N ALA A 66 -5.89 15.25 -6.20
CA ALA A 66 -5.52 16.25 -5.19
C ALA A 66 -4.64 15.64 -4.09
N GLU A 67 -4.99 14.45 -3.62
CA GLU A 67 -4.27 13.72 -2.59
C GLU A 67 -2.91 13.24 -3.08
N LEU A 68 -2.86 12.76 -4.33
CA LEU A 68 -1.61 12.40 -4.99
C LEU A 68 -0.66 13.60 -5.08
N ASN A 69 -1.13 14.83 -5.29
CA ASN A 69 -0.24 15.99 -5.31
C ASN A 69 0.24 16.45 -3.93
N ASN A 70 -0.29 15.90 -2.83
CA ASN A 70 0.15 16.31 -1.49
C ASN A 70 1.63 16.02 -1.23
N TYR A 71 2.26 15.05 -1.92
CA TYR A 71 3.71 14.82 -1.77
C TYR A 71 4.56 16.00 -2.27
N LEU A 72 3.99 16.90 -3.08
CA LEU A 72 4.67 18.14 -3.50
C LEU A 72 4.70 19.20 -2.39
N LEU A 73 3.84 19.08 -1.37
CA LEU A 73 3.74 20.07 -0.30
C LEU A 73 4.90 19.95 0.70
N ASP A 74 5.41 18.73 0.89
CA ASP A 74 6.45 18.42 1.87
C ASP A 74 7.44 17.38 1.31
N GLY A 75 8.73 17.72 1.37
CA GLY A 75 9.83 16.87 0.94
C GLY A 75 9.92 15.53 1.68
N ASP A 76 9.45 15.48 2.94
CA ASP A 76 9.49 14.27 3.77
C ASP A 76 8.45 13.22 3.35
N ILE A 77 7.42 13.64 2.61
CA ILE A 77 6.41 12.73 2.07
C ILE A 77 7.04 11.96 0.90
N ARG A 78 6.92 10.63 0.94
CA ARG A 78 7.35 9.75 -0.14
C ARG A 78 6.29 9.69 -1.24
N ILE A 79 6.76 9.57 -2.48
CA ILE A 79 5.88 9.36 -3.65
C ILE A 79 5.13 8.02 -3.60
N ASP A 80 5.65 7.03 -2.87
CA ASP A 80 5.09 5.69 -2.78
C ASP A 80 4.68 5.31 -1.35
N ASN A 81 3.69 4.43 -1.26
CA ASN A 81 3.16 3.91 -0.01
C ASN A 81 3.85 2.59 0.43
N ASN A 82 5.02 2.25 -0.14
CA ASN A 82 5.60 0.92 0.08
C ASN A 82 5.90 0.65 1.55
N LEU A 83 6.29 1.68 2.31
CA LEU A 83 6.56 1.56 3.74
C LEU A 83 5.30 1.14 4.50
N ALA A 84 4.18 1.84 4.32
CA ALA A 84 2.95 1.50 5.03
C ALA A 84 2.40 0.15 4.58
N GLU A 85 2.50 -0.20 3.28
CA GLU A 85 2.15 -1.53 2.80
C GLU A 85 2.99 -2.62 3.46
N GLN A 86 4.29 -2.40 3.63
CA GLN A 86 5.18 -3.35 4.29
C GLN A 86 4.81 -3.53 5.77
N GLU A 87 4.44 -2.46 6.48
CA GLU A 87 3.93 -2.54 7.85
C GLU A 87 2.61 -3.30 7.92
N MET A 88 1.65 -2.98 7.05
CA MET A 88 0.37 -3.66 6.99
C MET A 88 0.51 -5.15 6.66
N LYS A 89 1.47 -5.51 5.79
CA LYS A 89 1.78 -6.91 5.48
C LYS A 89 2.18 -7.68 6.72
N ARG A 90 2.98 -7.10 7.62
CA ARG A 90 3.33 -7.74 8.92
C ARG A 90 2.08 -8.03 9.75
N VAL A 91 1.17 -7.06 9.84
CA VAL A 91 -0.09 -7.21 10.59
C VAL A 91 -0.98 -8.29 9.97
N ALA A 92 -1.12 -8.31 8.65
CA ALA A 92 -1.91 -9.31 7.93
C ALA A 92 -1.36 -10.74 8.13
N VAL A 93 -0.03 -10.90 8.06
CA VAL A 93 0.64 -12.18 8.36
C VAL A 93 0.42 -12.57 9.82
N GLY A 94 0.59 -11.63 10.76
CA GLY A 94 0.36 -11.88 12.19
C GLY A 94 -1.05 -12.37 12.49
N ARG A 95 -2.08 -11.78 11.87
CA ARG A 95 -3.48 -12.23 12.00
C ARG A 95 -3.67 -13.65 11.46
N LYS A 96 -3.08 -13.96 10.30
CA LYS A 96 -3.15 -15.31 9.71
C LYS A 96 -2.48 -16.36 10.61
N THR A 97 -1.30 -16.05 11.15
CA THR A 97 -0.57 -16.94 12.07
C THR A 97 -1.27 -17.08 13.42
N GLY A 98 -1.85 -15.99 13.94
CA GLY A 98 -2.62 -16.01 15.18
C GLY A 98 -3.84 -16.93 15.11
N ILE A 99 -4.61 -16.87 14.02
CA ILE A 99 -5.75 -17.79 13.79
C ILE A 99 -5.26 -19.24 13.73
N PHE A 100 -4.13 -19.51 13.08
CA PHE A 100 -3.55 -20.85 13.00
C PHE A 100 -3.13 -21.40 14.38
N LEU A 101 -2.48 -20.59 15.21
CA LEU A 101 -2.11 -20.96 16.59
C LEU A 101 -3.34 -21.27 17.44
N VAL A 102 -4.38 -20.44 17.38
CA VAL A 102 -5.62 -20.65 18.13
C VAL A 102 -6.27 -21.98 17.74
N VAL A 103 -6.42 -22.26 16.44
CA VAL A 103 -6.99 -23.53 15.96
C VAL A 103 -6.18 -24.74 16.46
N MET A 104 -4.85 -24.70 16.35
CA MET A 104 -3.97 -25.78 16.82
C MET A 104 -4.07 -26.01 18.33
N THR A 105 -4.23 -24.94 19.12
CA THR A 105 -4.41 -25.08 20.57
C THR A 105 -5.77 -25.68 20.93
N LEU A 106 -6.84 -25.25 20.25
CA LEU A 106 -8.19 -25.76 20.46
C LEU A 106 -8.28 -27.26 20.12
N GLU A 107 -7.67 -27.70 19.02
CA GLU A 107 -7.63 -29.13 18.65
C GLU A 107 -6.92 -29.97 19.72
N LYS A 108 -5.74 -29.53 20.17
CA LYS A 108 -5.00 -30.23 21.24
C LYS A 108 -5.81 -30.29 22.52
N THR A 109 -6.40 -29.18 22.98
CA THR A 109 -7.22 -29.17 24.20
C THR A 109 -8.44 -30.07 24.08
N THR A 110 -9.07 -30.13 22.90
CA THR A 110 -10.23 -30.99 22.65
C THR A 110 -9.83 -32.47 22.68
N GLN A 111 -8.67 -32.81 22.10
CA GLN A 111 -8.13 -34.17 22.11
C GLN A 111 -7.73 -34.65 23.51
N TYR A 112 -7.08 -33.78 24.32
CA TYR A 112 -6.75 -34.09 25.72
C TYR A 112 -8.00 -34.29 26.57
N SER A 113 -9.00 -33.42 26.41
CA SER A 113 -10.26 -33.52 27.13
C SER A 113 -10.97 -34.83 26.78
N PHE A 114 -11.13 -35.15 25.50
CA PHE A 114 -11.78 -36.39 25.03
C PHE A 114 -11.08 -37.66 25.54
N HIS A 115 -9.75 -37.70 25.53
CA HIS A 115 -8.98 -38.84 26.06
C HIS A 115 -9.21 -39.02 27.57
N SER A 116 -9.24 -37.94 28.35
CA SER A 116 -9.52 -38.00 29.79
C SER A 116 -10.96 -38.47 30.11
N TYR A 117 -11.95 -38.06 29.32
CA TYR A 117 -13.34 -38.53 29.46
C TYR A 117 -13.50 -40.03 29.15
N GLN A 118 -12.78 -40.55 28.15
CA GLN A 118 -12.81 -41.99 27.85
C GLN A 118 -12.20 -42.84 28.96
N LEU A 119 -11.09 -42.36 29.58
CA LEU A 119 -10.47 -43.04 30.71
C LEU A 119 -11.37 -43.05 31.96
N ALA A 120 -12.07 -41.94 32.23
CA ALA A 120 -12.99 -41.82 33.37
C ALA A 120 -14.23 -42.71 33.25
N ASN A 121 -14.75 -42.93 32.04
CA ASN A 121 -15.93 -43.78 31.80
C ASN A 121 -15.59 -45.26 31.55
N ALA A 122 -14.31 -45.61 31.36
CA ALA A 122 -13.85 -46.99 31.24
C ALA A 122 -13.54 -47.65 32.61
N THR A 123 -13.57 -46.87 33.70
CA THR A 123 -13.29 -47.31 35.08
C THR A 123 -14.53 -47.37 35.99
N ALA A 124 -15.73 -47.19 35.41
CA ALA A 124 -17.03 -47.41 36.05
C ALA A 124 -17.67 -48.70 35.52
#